data_AF-A0A940NVZ6-F1
#
_entry.id   AF-A0A940NVZ6-F1
#
_cell.length_a   1.000
_cell.length_b   1.000
_cell.length_c   1.000
_cell.angle_alpha   90.00
_cell.angle_beta   90.00
_cell.angle_gamma   90.00
#
_symmetry.space_group_name_H-M   'P 1'
#
loop_
_entity.id
_entity.type
_entity.pdbx_description
1 polymer ?
#
loop_
_entity_poly.entity_id
_entity_poly.type
_entity_poly.pdbx_seq_one_letter_code
_entity_poly.pdbx_strand_id
1 'polypeptide(L)'
;VADARQYTIPVAEAMDRVRAGEHPELTTREKHTRLCYVVAEEGADKAAIETAIKTMPNYFADYDTTVNFITMEELQRDHAGLPHGGSVIRTGKTGLQDEHTQVIEYRLTLDSNPEFTGSVLVAYARAVVRMAQRGEKGCKTVFDVAPIDLIAADRSQVIAHML
;
A
#
# COMPACT_ATOMS: atom_id res chain seq x y z
N VAL A 1 16.28 18.38 -12.03
CA VAL A 1 15.20 17.43 -12.37
C VAL A 1 13.92 18.25 -12.41
N ALA A 2 13.24 18.29 -13.55
CA ALA A 2 12.07 19.14 -13.74
C ALA A 2 10.81 18.56 -13.08
N ASP A 3 10.56 17.26 -13.24
CA ASP A 3 9.51 16.51 -12.54
C ASP A 3 9.87 15.02 -12.51
N ALA A 4 9.25 14.23 -11.63
CA ALA A 4 9.43 12.79 -11.56
C ALA A 4 8.25 12.08 -10.89
N ARG A 5 8.06 10.80 -11.25
CA ARG A 5 7.16 9.87 -10.57
C ARG A 5 7.91 8.60 -10.19
N GLN A 6 7.58 8.06 -9.03
CA GLN A 6 8.22 6.85 -8.49
C GLN A 6 7.16 5.83 -8.10
N TYR A 7 7.37 4.59 -8.52
CA TYR A 7 6.50 3.45 -8.22
C TYR A 7 7.24 2.43 -7.38
N THR A 8 6.57 1.98 -6.32
CA THR A 8 7.04 0.92 -5.43
C THR A 8 6.35 -0.36 -5.84
N ILE A 9 7.12 -1.34 -6.32
CA ILE A 9 6.57 -2.53 -6.96
C ILE A 9 6.93 -3.75 -6.09
N PRO A 10 5.94 -4.51 -5.58
CA PRO A 10 6.24 -5.74 -4.83
C PRO A 10 6.88 -6.77 -5.74
N VAL A 11 7.90 -7.47 -5.23
CA VAL A 11 8.55 -8.56 -5.96
C VAL A 11 7.63 -9.78 -5.94
N ALA A 12 7.16 -10.21 -7.12
CA ALA A 12 6.17 -11.28 -7.24
C ALA A 12 6.66 -12.60 -6.61
N GLU A 13 7.92 -12.97 -6.83
CA GLU A 13 8.51 -14.18 -6.25
C GLU A 13 8.48 -14.16 -4.71
N ALA A 14 8.81 -13.03 -4.09
CA ALA A 14 8.75 -12.90 -2.63
C ALA A 14 7.32 -13.05 -2.10
N MET A 15 6.34 -12.49 -2.80
CA MET A 15 4.92 -12.64 -2.47
C MET A 15 4.46 -14.10 -2.57
N ASP A 16 4.87 -14.81 -3.63
CA ASP A 16 4.49 -16.20 -3.86
C ASP A 16 5.10 -17.15 -2.83
N ARG A 17 6.35 -16.94 -2.42
CA ARG A 17 6.99 -17.68 -1.32
C ARG A 17 6.26 -17.48 0.01
N VAL A 18 5.82 -16.26 0.30
CA VAL A 18 5.00 -15.99 1.49
C VAL A 18 3.67 -16.72 1.39
N ARG A 19 2.98 -16.68 0.24
CA ARG A 19 1.71 -17.41 0.02
C ARG A 19 1.87 -18.93 0.13
N ALA A 20 3.02 -19.47 -0.28
CA ALA A 20 3.35 -20.88 -0.14
C ALA A 20 3.60 -21.32 1.31
N GLY A 21 3.65 -20.38 2.26
CA GLY A 21 3.90 -20.70 3.67
C GLY A 21 5.35 -21.07 3.95
N GLU A 22 6.30 -20.62 3.13
CA GLU A 22 7.74 -20.85 3.34
C GLU A 22 8.31 -20.07 4.54
N HIS A 23 7.57 -19.08 5.04
CA HIS A 23 8.00 -18.16 6.10
C HIS A 23 9.39 -17.54 5.85
N PRO A 24 9.64 -16.96 4.67
CA PRO A 24 10.97 -16.46 4.34
C PRO A 24 11.33 -15.22 5.17
N GLU A 25 12.58 -15.13 5.63
CA GLU A 25 13.16 -13.87 6.07
C GLU A 25 13.55 -13.06 4.82
N LEU A 26 12.87 -11.94 4.60
CA LEU A 26 13.07 -11.10 3.42
C LEU A 26 13.69 -9.76 3.83
N THR A 27 14.77 -9.40 3.17
CA THR A 27 15.39 -8.07 3.23
C THR A 27 14.50 -7.01 2.55
N THR A 28 14.83 -5.73 2.72
CA THR A 28 14.13 -4.63 2.04
C THR A 28 14.16 -4.78 0.51
N ARG A 29 15.32 -5.15 -0.04
CA ARG A 29 15.56 -5.32 -1.49
C ARG A 29 14.73 -6.45 -2.09
N GLU A 30 14.54 -7.55 -1.36
CA GLU A 30 13.76 -8.70 -1.82
C GLU A 30 12.26 -8.47 -1.80
N LYS A 31 11.77 -7.50 -1.02
CA LYS A 31 10.32 -7.22 -0.92
C LYS A 31 9.83 -6.33 -2.06
N HIS A 32 10.61 -5.31 -2.43
CA HIS A 32 10.17 -4.30 -3.38
C HIS A 32 11.30 -3.83 -4.29
N THR A 33 10.93 -3.46 -5.52
CA THR A 33 11.77 -2.67 -6.42
C THR A 33 11.23 -1.23 -6.50
N ARG A 34 12.08 -0.32 -6.98
CA ARG A 34 11.74 1.10 -7.21
C ARG A 34 11.87 1.40 -8.69
N LEU A 35 10.82 1.96 -9.27
CA LEU A 35 10.79 2.38 -10.68
C LEU A 35 10.55 3.88 -10.77
N CYS A 36 11.51 4.61 -11.28
CA CYS A 36 11.48 6.08 -11.39
C CYS A 36 11.33 6.49 -12.85
N TYR A 37 10.40 7.40 -13.11
CA TYR A 37 10.25 8.11 -14.38
C TYR A 37 10.59 9.57 -14.16
N VAL A 38 11.58 10.10 -14.88
CA VAL A 38 12.23 11.37 -14.57
C VAL A 38 12.26 12.26 -15.82
N VAL A 39 11.79 13.49 -15.67
CA VAL A 39 11.96 14.55 -16.66
C VAL A 39 13.20 15.36 -16.26
N ALA A 40 14.24 15.29 -17.09
CA ALA A 40 15.46 16.07 -16.88
C ALA A 40 15.25 17.52 -17.33
N GLU A 41 15.91 18.46 -16.66
CA GLU A 41 16.02 19.84 -17.17
C GLU A 41 16.90 19.86 -18.42
N GLU A 42 16.73 20.89 -19.26
CA GLU A 42 17.55 21.06 -20.46
C GLU A 42 19.04 21.18 -20.08
N GLY A 43 19.89 20.39 -20.75
CA GLY A 43 21.33 20.34 -20.47
C GLY A 43 21.74 19.59 -19.20
N ALA A 44 20.80 19.01 -18.44
CA ALA A 44 21.15 18.29 -17.21
C ALA A 44 21.88 16.96 -17.48
N ASP A 45 22.86 16.63 -16.63
CA ASP A 45 23.58 15.36 -16.67
C ASP A 45 22.70 14.22 -16.14
N LYS A 46 22.15 13.43 -17.08
CA LYS A 46 21.30 12.28 -16.79
C LYS A 46 22.03 11.20 -15.99
N ALA A 47 23.32 10.96 -16.22
CA ALA A 47 24.09 9.95 -15.50
C ALA A 47 24.33 10.35 -14.04
N ALA A 48 24.61 11.63 -13.81
CA ALA A 48 24.71 12.17 -12.46
C ALA A 48 23.37 12.09 -11.71
N ILE A 49 22.25 12.43 -12.37
CA ILE A 49 20.90 12.30 -11.79
C ILE A 49 20.60 10.85 -11.44
N GLU A 50 20.84 9.91 -12.35
CA GLU A 50 20.58 8.49 -12.12
C GLU A 50 21.41 7.95 -10.94
N THR A 51 22.69 8.31 -10.88
CA THR A 51 23.58 7.93 -9.77
C THR A 51 23.08 8.50 -8.44
N ALA A 52 22.69 9.77 -8.42
CA ALA A 52 22.18 10.43 -7.23
C ALA A 52 20.86 9.80 -6.74
N ILE A 53 19.97 9.43 -7.67
CA ILE A 53 18.73 8.69 -7.33
C ILE A 53 19.10 7.33 -6.74
N LYS A 54 19.86 6.50 -7.46
CA LYS A 54 20.16 5.12 -7.03
C LYS A 54 20.92 5.04 -5.70
N THR A 55 21.75 6.03 -5.40
CA THR A 55 22.57 6.07 -4.18
C THR A 55 21.94 6.87 -3.04
N MET A 56 20.73 7.42 -3.22
CA MET A 56 20.07 8.22 -2.19
C MET A 56 19.75 7.37 -0.94
N PRO A 57 20.33 7.70 0.22
CA PRO A 57 20.12 6.94 1.44
C PRO A 57 18.66 7.04 1.90
N ASN A 58 18.15 5.98 2.53
CA ASN A 58 16.77 5.84 3.04
C ASN A 58 15.66 5.80 1.98
N TYR A 59 15.92 6.22 0.74
CA TYR A 59 14.92 6.24 -0.34
C TYR A 59 15.12 5.11 -1.35
N PHE A 60 16.34 5.00 -1.89
CA PHE A 60 16.61 4.16 -3.08
C PHE A 60 17.78 3.20 -2.90
N ALA A 61 18.77 3.55 -2.08
CA ALA A 61 20.00 2.76 -1.92
C ALA A 61 19.76 1.30 -1.54
N ASP A 62 18.72 1.02 -0.75
CA ASP A 62 18.37 -0.32 -0.27
C ASP A 62 17.50 -1.14 -1.23
N TYR A 63 17.17 -0.59 -2.40
CA TYR A 63 16.26 -1.20 -3.38
C TYR A 63 16.95 -1.39 -4.73
N ASP A 64 16.47 -2.36 -5.50
CA ASP A 64 16.75 -2.39 -6.93
C ASP A 64 15.94 -1.27 -7.59
N THR A 65 16.66 -0.22 -8.03
CA THR A 65 16.08 1.01 -8.53
C THR A 65 16.35 1.17 -10.03
N THR A 66 15.29 1.31 -10.83
CA THR A 66 15.37 1.62 -12.27
C THR A 66 15.01 3.08 -12.50
N VAL A 67 15.78 3.79 -13.31
CA VAL A 67 15.53 5.20 -13.67
C VAL A 67 15.32 5.29 -15.17
N ASN A 68 14.15 5.77 -15.59
CA ASN A 68 13.80 6.01 -16.97
C ASN A 68 13.66 7.52 -17.20
N PHE A 69 14.41 8.07 -18.15
CA PHE A 69 14.25 9.46 -18.56
C PHE A 69 13.18 9.57 -19.65
N ILE A 70 12.14 10.36 -19.41
CA ILE A 70 11.01 10.56 -20.32
C ILE A 70 10.72 12.06 -20.53
N THR A 71 9.84 12.35 -21.48
CA THR A 71 9.35 13.71 -21.73
C THR A 71 8.28 14.14 -20.71
N MET A 72 8.01 15.44 -20.63
CA MET A 72 6.94 15.97 -19.78
C MET A 72 5.57 15.47 -20.28
N GLU A 73 5.39 15.40 -21.59
CA GLU A 73 4.17 14.92 -22.23
C GLU A 73 3.89 13.45 -21.88
N GLU A 74 4.91 12.58 -21.90
CA GLU A 74 4.79 11.18 -21.47
C GLU A 74 4.48 11.09 -19.97
N LEU A 75 5.14 11.89 -19.13
CA LEU A 75 4.88 11.89 -17.69
C LEU A 75 3.42 12.27 -17.38
N GLN A 76 2.88 13.28 -18.06
CA GLN A 76 1.50 13.72 -17.87
C GLN A 76 0.48 12.72 -18.42
N ARG A 77 0.75 12.11 -19.58
CA ARG A 77 -0.19 11.15 -20.18
C ARG A 77 -0.24 9.84 -19.40
N ASP A 78 0.91 9.30 -19.03
CA ASP A 78 1.03 7.92 -18.56
C ASP A 78 1.19 7.82 -17.03
N HIS A 79 1.60 8.91 -16.37
CA HIS A 79 1.96 8.93 -14.94
C HIS A 79 1.27 10.05 -14.13
N ALA A 80 0.16 10.61 -14.63
CA ALA A 80 -0.63 11.59 -13.88
C ALA A 80 -1.53 10.98 -12.79
N GLY A 81 -1.86 9.69 -12.91
CA GLY A 81 -2.67 8.98 -11.92
C GLY A 81 -1.96 8.81 -10.58
N LEU A 82 -2.75 8.56 -9.52
CA LEU A 82 -2.26 8.23 -8.19
C LEU A 82 -2.66 6.81 -7.77
N PRO A 83 -2.35 5.77 -8.57
CA PRO A 83 -2.69 4.41 -8.24
C PRO A 83 -1.86 3.94 -7.05
N HIS A 84 -2.44 3.03 -6.27
CA HIS A 84 -1.70 2.33 -5.23
C HIS A 84 -2.35 0.97 -4.96
N GLY A 85 -1.63 0.11 -4.27
CA GLY A 85 -2.20 -1.10 -3.73
C GLY A 85 -1.25 -1.72 -2.73
N GLY A 86 -1.49 -2.99 -2.45
CA GLY A 86 -0.65 -3.78 -1.59
C GLY A 86 -1.41 -4.99 -1.09
N SER A 87 -0.66 -5.91 -0.50
CA SER A 87 -1.23 -7.06 0.19
C SER A 87 -0.65 -7.14 1.61
N VAL A 88 -1.51 -7.53 2.55
CA VAL A 88 -1.10 -8.00 3.86
C VAL A 88 -1.37 -9.50 3.88
N ILE A 89 -0.31 -10.30 4.01
CA ILE A 89 -0.41 -11.76 4.00
C ILE A 89 0.04 -12.28 5.35
N ARG A 90 -0.78 -13.12 5.96
CA ARG A 90 -0.45 -13.89 7.15
C ARG A 90 -0.53 -15.36 6.82
N THR A 91 0.60 -16.05 6.97
CA THR A 91 0.66 -17.51 6.94
C THR A 91 0.95 -18.06 8.32
N GLY A 92 0.35 -19.19 8.65
CA GLY A 92 0.54 -19.88 9.93
C GLY A 92 0.27 -21.37 9.78
N LYS A 93 0.68 -22.15 10.78
CA LYS A 93 0.44 -23.60 10.83
C LYS A 93 -0.41 -23.95 12.03
N THR A 94 -1.18 -25.02 11.88
CA THR A 94 -2.08 -25.60 12.87
C THR A 94 -1.98 -27.14 12.81
N GLY A 95 -2.52 -27.83 13.81
CA GLY A 95 -2.33 -29.28 13.98
C GLY A 95 -1.31 -29.60 15.06
N LEU A 96 -1.28 -30.85 15.55
CA LEU A 96 -0.34 -31.25 16.62
C LEU A 96 1.11 -31.33 16.13
N GLN A 97 1.30 -31.46 14.81
CA GLN A 97 2.58 -31.57 14.13
C GLN A 97 2.77 -30.45 13.08
N ASP A 98 2.04 -29.34 13.22
CA ASP A 98 2.04 -28.22 12.27
C ASP A 98 1.73 -28.63 10.81
N GLU A 99 0.88 -29.64 10.64
CA GLU A 99 0.58 -30.26 9.34
C GLU A 99 -0.43 -29.47 8.48
N HIS A 100 -1.08 -28.44 9.04
CA HIS A 100 -2.11 -27.67 8.35
C HIS A 100 -1.70 -26.20 8.18
N THR A 101 -1.26 -25.85 6.98
CA THR A 101 -0.97 -24.46 6.60
C THR A 101 -2.26 -23.68 6.41
N GLN A 102 -2.33 -22.50 7.03
CA GLN A 102 -3.41 -21.52 6.92
C GLN A 102 -2.86 -20.23 6.32
N VAL A 103 -3.58 -19.65 5.36
CA VAL A 103 -3.19 -18.40 4.68
C VAL A 103 -4.36 -17.43 4.71
N ILE A 104 -4.10 -16.20 5.18
CA ILE A 104 -5.04 -15.08 5.13
C ILE A 104 -4.36 -13.97 4.34
N GLU A 105 -4.99 -13.50 3.27
CA GLU A 105 -4.52 -12.37 2.46
C GLU A 105 -5.61 -11.30 2.37
N TYR A 106 -5.22 -10.05 2.63
CA TYR A 106 -6.01 -8.87 2.33
C TYR A 106 -5.30 -8.07 1.25
N ARG A 107 -5.99 -7.73 0.16
CA ARG A 107 -5.42 -7.05 -1.00
C ARG A 107 -6.20 -5.78 -1.35
N LEU A 108 -5.47 -4.73 -1.69
CA LEU A 108 -6.00 -3.51 -2.29
C LEU A 108 -5.45 -3.35 -3.71
N THR A 109 -6.30 -2.90 -4.63
CA THR A 109 -5.93 -2.48 -5.99
C THR A 109 -6.74 -1.23 -6.29
N LEU A 110 -6.07 -0.08 -6.29
CA LEU A 110 -6.70 1.24 -6.27
C LEU A 110 -6.22 2.06 -7.47
N ASP A 111 -7.16 2.57 -8.25
CA ASP A 111 -6.86 3.51 -9.32
C ASP A 111 -6.55 4.91 -8.76
N SER A 112 -7.15 5.26 -7.61
CA SER A 112 -6.92 6.51 -6.88
C SER A 112 -6.78 6.26 -5.38
N ASN A 113 -5.55 6.27 -4.90
CA ASN A 113 -5.23 6.18 -3.47
C ASN A 113 -5.89 7.29 -2.61
N PRO A 114 -5.86 8.59 -3.01
CA PRO A 114 -6.47 9.63 -2.19
C PRO A 114 -8.00 9.49 -2.10
N GLU A 115 -8.68 9.05 -3.15
CA GLU A 115 -10.14 8.82 -3.11
C GLU A 115 -10.53 7.65 -2.22
N PHE A 116 -9.78 6.54 -2.29
CA PHE A 116 -9.98 5.41 -1.40
C PHE A 116 -9.75 5.82 0.06
N THR A 117 -8.66 6.54 0.33
CA THR A 117 -8.36 7.08 1.67
C THR A 117 -9.46 8.01 2.16
N GLY A 118 -9.96 8.91 1.31
CA GLY A 118 -11.08 9.78 1.63
C GLY A 118 -12.36 9.01 1.99
N SER A 119 -12.64 7.93 1.25
CA SER A 119 -13.78 7.04 1.53
C SER A 119 -13.66 6.36 2.90
N VAL A 120 -12.46 5.88 3.25
CA VAL A 120 -12.17 5.35 4.58
C VAL A 120 -12.40 6.42 5.65
N LEU A 121 -11.87 7.63 5.47
CA LEU A 121 -12.06 8.73 6.44
C LEU A 121 -13.53 9.05 6.67
N VAL A 122 -14.37 9.07 5.63
CA VAL A 122 -15.82 9.30 5.77
C VAL A 122 -16.49 8.18 6.57
N ALA A 123 -16.11 6.92 6.35
CA ALA A 123 -16.63 5.80 7.14
C ALA A 123 -16.23 5.91 8.62
N TYR A 124 -14.98 6.29 8.91
CA TYR A 124 -14.52 6.50 10.28
C TYR A 124 -15.14 7.74 10.95
N ALA A 125 -15.43 8.81 10.20
CA ALA A 125 -16.15 9.96 10.75
C ALA A 125 -17.53 9.56 11.29
N ARG A 126 -18.25 8.66 10.60
CA ARG A 126 -19.50 8.07 11.11
C ARG A 126 -19.30 7.35 12.43
N ALA A 127 -18.25 6.53 12.52
CA ALA A 127 -17.93 5.82 13.75
C ALA A 127 -17.63 6.78 14.91
N VAL A 128 -16.85 7.85 14.67
CA VAL A 128 -16.53 8.88 15.67
C VAL A 128 -17.81 9.52 16.22
N VAL A 129 -18.78 9.86 15.37
CA VAL A 129 -20.06 10.43 15.82
C VAL A 129 -20.83 9.44 16.69
N ARG A 130 -20.91 8.17 16.30
CA ARG A 130 -21.60 7.11 17.07
C ARG A 130 -20.93 6.86 18.42
N MET A 131 -19.60 6.79 18.46
CA MET A 131 -18.81 6.66 19.68
C MET A 131 -19.05 7.85 20.63
N ALA A 132 -19.04 9.07 20.10
CA ALA A 132 -19.31 10.27 20.88
C ALA A 132 -20.74 10.28 21.46
N GLN A 133 -21.74 9.81 20.70
CA GLN A 133 -23.12 9.65 21.19
C GLN A 133 -23.24 8.63 22.32
N ARG A 134 -22.35 7.64 22.38
CA ARG A 134 -22.22 6.70 23.51
C ARG A 134 -21.42 7.27 24.68
N GLY A 135 -20.94 8.51 24.59
CA GLY A 135 -20.16 9.18 25.62
C GLY A 135 -18.67 8.84 25.60
N GLU A 136 -18.18 8.13 24.58
CA GLU A 136 -16.75 7.82 24.43
C GLU A 136 -15.95 9.09 24.10
N LYS A 137 -14.73 9.20 24.64
CA LYS A 137 -13.83 10.35 24.48
C LYS A 137 -12.37 9.89 24.35
N GLY A 138 -11.52 10.81 23.91
CA GLY A 138 -10.07 10.59 23.76
C GLY A 138 -9.68 10.10 22.36
N CYS A 139 -8.37 9.99 22.14
CA CYS A 139 -7.82 9.51 20.88
C CYS A 139 -8.09 8.01 20.70
N LYS A 140 -8.45 7.64 19.47
CA LYS A 140 -8.76 6.27 19.06
C LYS A 140 -7.99 5.91 17.80
N THR A 141 -7.71 4.64 17.64
CA THR A 141 -7.13 4.04 16.44
C THR A 141 -8.17 3.14 15.76
N VAL A 142 -7.84 2.62 14.58
CA VAL A 142 -8.70 1.67 13.87
C VAL A 142 -9.00 0.40 14.68
N PHE A 143 -8.17 0.05 15.66
CA PHE A 143 -8.37 -1.12 16.52
C PHE A 143 -9.44 -0.90 17.60
N ASP A 144 -9.82 0.34 17.86
CA ASP A 144 -10.84 0.69 18.85
C ASP A 144 -12.25 0.79 18.25
N VAL A 145 -12.37 0.71 16.91
CA VAL A 145 -13.62 0.94 16.19
C VAL A 145 -14.22 -0.39 15.75
N ALA A 146 -15.41 -0.71 16.25
CA ALA A 146 -16.14 -1.88 15.80
C ALA A 146 -16.58 -1.72 14.33
N PRO A 147 -16.48 -2.75 13.46
CA PRO A 147 -16.86 -2.64 12.05
C PRO A 147 -18.29 -2.12 11.83
N ILE A 148 -19.23 -2.46 12.71
CA ILE A 148 -20.62 -1.99 12.64
C ILE A 148 -20.75 -0.46 12.75
N ASP A 149 -19.81 0.21 13.43
CA ASP A 149 -19.82 1.67 13.56
C ASP A 149 -19.47 2.37 12.24
N LEU A 150 -18.79 1.68 11.32
CA LEU A 150 -18.44 2.18 9.99
C LEU A 150 -19.61 2.10 9.01
N ILE A 151 -20.57 1.19 9.23
CA ILE A 151 -21.63 0.87 8.26
C ILE A 151 -22.79 1.86 8.38
N ALA A 152 -23.24 2.38 7.24
CA ALA A 152 -24.41 3.26 7.12
C ALA A 152 -25.75 2.48 7.15
N ALA A 153 -25.86 1.49 8.05
CA ALA A 153 -27.03 0.67 8.26
C ALA A 153 -27.25 0.45 9.76
N ASP A 154 -28.46 0.08 10.15
CA ASP A 154 -28.73 -0.35 11.51
C ASP A 154 -28.33 -1.82 11.74
N ARG A 155 -28.35 -2.24 13.01
CA ARG A 155 -27.95 -3.61 13.39
C ARG A 155 -28.80 -4.68 12.73
N SER A 156 -30.11 -4.46 12.57
CA SER A 156 -31.00 -5.44 11.98
C SER A 156 -30.69 -5.65 10.50
N GLN A 157 -30.39 -4.57 9.78
CA GLN A 157 -30.00 -4.61 8.37
C GLN A 157 -28.63 -5.29 8.17
N VAL A 158 -27.66 -5.02 9.06
CA VAL A 158 -26.35 -5.70 9.01
C VAL A 158 -26.53 -7.21 9.22
N ILE A 159 -27.33 -7.62 10.19
CA ILE A 159 -27.59 -9.05 10.44
C ILE A 159 -28.34 -9.69 9.26
N ALA A 160 -29.32 -9.01 8.67
CA ALA A 160 -30.13 -9.59 7.61
C ALA A 160 -29.40 -9.75 6.26
N HIS A 161 -28.36 -8.94 6.03
CA HIS A 161 -27.76 -8.81 4.69
C HIS A 161 -26.24 -9.00 4.64
N MET A 162 -25.54 -9.05 5.78
CA MET A 162 -24.07 -9.06 5.83
C MET A 162 -23.48 -10.11 6.79
N LEU A 163 -24.31 -10.91 7.46
CA LEU A 163 -23.95 -12.05 8.34
C LEU A 163 -24.80 -13.26 7.99
#